data_AF-A0A1L9S1L8-F1
#
_entry.id   AF-A0A1L9S1L8-F1
#
_cell.length_a   1.000
_cell.length_b   1.000
_cell.length_c   1.000
_cell.angle_alpha   90.00
_cell.angle_beta   90.00
_cell.angle_gamma   90.00
#
_symmetry.space_group_name_H-M   'P 1'
#
loop_
_entity.id
_entity.type
_entity.pdbx_description
1 polymer ?
#
loop_
_entity_poly.entity_id
_entity_poly.type
_entity_poly.pdbx_seq_one_letter_code
_entity_poly.pdbx_strand_id
1 'polypeptide(L)'
;MMSWATGGKQEHGDPVTLVWNPPRNKRPRNAQSFHFSYFSYRARKIALGLRRQGVEKGHVLFLMSSKAPVWYEVFCGCIIAGVVCPCSPTLPPSEITNRIVKARVLAFVGNAKQKKWLSEIQQQEHISTGVRCIVQFCGETDCSRPDIHSHQSLLEYGDLENSQQA
;
A
#
# COMPACT_ATOMS: atom_id res chain seq x y z
N MET A 1 -8.12 8.29 -37.42
CA MET A 1 -7.05 7.38 -36.98
C MET A 1 -5.96 8.25 -36.34
N MET A 2 -6.11 8.56 -35.04
CA MET A 2 -5.16 9.43 -34.32
C MET A 2 -3.98 8.60 -33.84
N SER A 3 -2.84 8.81 -34.49
CA SER A 3 -1.53 8.32 -34.08
C SER A 3 -1.12 9.04 -32.80
N TRP A 4 -1.08 8.31 -31.67
CA TRP A 4 -0.46 8.82 -30.47
C TRP A 4 1.05 8.72 -30.66
N ALA A 5 1.68 9.88 -30.68
CA ALA A 5 3.10 10.06 -30.84
C ALA A 5 3.89 9.10 -29.95
N THR A 6 4.84 8.42 -30.60
CA THR A 6 6.04 7.83 -30.02
C THR A 6 6.83 8.91 -29.27
N GLY A 7 6.45 9.19 -28.02
CA GLY A 7 7.19 10.05 -27.09
C GLY A 7 8.26 9.25 -26.35
N GLY A 8 9.20 8.66 -27.09
CA GLY A 8 10.42 8.09 -26.51
C GLY A 8 11.45 9.19 -26.27
N LYS A 9 12.00 9.19 -25.04
CA LYS A 9 13.13 9.96 -24.50
C LYS A 9 12.87 11.36 -23.94
N GLN A 10 12.71 11.40 -22.61
CA GLN A 10 13.50 12.32 -21.79
C GLN A 10 14.38 11.48 -20.86
N GLU A 11 15.64 11.28 -21.25
CA GLU A 11 16.69 10.91 -20.30
C GLU A 11 17.06 12.18 -19.52
N HIS A 12 16.48 12.34 -18.33
CA HIS A 12 16.73 13.47 -17.42
C HIS A 12 17.01 12.92 -16.02
N GLY A 13 18.19 12.33 -15.82
CA GLY A 13 18.62 11.80 -14.52
C GLY A 13 17.54 10.94 -13.81
N ASP A 14 17.61 10.86 -12.49
CA ASP A 14 16.53 10.30 -11.66
C ASP A 14 15.74 11.46 -11.03
N PRO A 15 14.53 11.80 -11.52
CA PRO A 15 13.82 13.01 -11.10
C PRO A 15 13.21 12.87 -9.69
N VAL A 16 13.22 13.97 -8.94
CA VAL A 16 12.51 14.06 -7.65
C VAL A 16 11.00 13.94 -7.90
N THR A 17 10.36 12.98 -7.24
CA THR A 17 8.93 12.65 -7.39
C THR A 17 8.11 13.04 -6.18
N LEU A 18 8.69 12.98 -4.98
CA LEU A 18 8.02 13.40 -3.74
C LEU A 18 9.00 14.18 -2.87
N VAL A 19 8.57 15.34 -2.40
CA VAL A 19 9.19 16.04 -1.27
C VAL A 19 8.27 15.86 -0.06
N TRP A 20 8.79 15.25 0.99
CA TRP A 20 8.03 14.96 2.20
C TRP A 20 8.59 15.70 3.39
N ASN A 21 7.73 16.44 4.08
CA ASN A 21 8.06 17.08 5.34
C ASN A 21 7.49 16.25 6.50
N PRO A 22 8.33 15.63 7.36
CA PRO A 22 7.84 14.88 8.50
C PRO A 22 6.97 15.74 9.43
N PRO A 23 5.88 15.22 10.03
CA PRO A 23 4.93 16.02 10.83
C PRO A 23 5.53 16.78 12.02
N ARG A 24 6.69 16.36 12.52
CA ARG A 24 7.41 17.03 13.62
C ARG A 24 8.42 18.07 13.13
N ASN A 25 8.67 18.15 11.84
CA ASN A 25 9.66 19.05 11.27
C ASN A 25 9.02 20.38 10.84
N LYS A 26 9.44 21.46 11.50
CA LYS A 26 9.00 22.83 11.21
C LYS A 26 9.88 23.56 10.20
N ARG A 27 11.03 22.97 9.80
CA ARG A 27 12.02 23.63 8.93
C ARG A 27 12.02 22.99 7.53
N PRO A 28 11.72 23.74 6.45
CA PRO A 28 11.66 23.20 5.09
C PRO A 28 12.94 22.46 4.65
N ARG A 29 14.10 22.92 5.13
CA ARG A 29 15.43 22.35 4.88
C ARG A 29 15.67 20.93 5.39
N ASN A 30 14.79 20.37 6.24
CA ASN A 30 14.86 18.96 6.63
C ASN A 30 13.79 18.11 5.93
N ALA A 31 13.14 18.64 4.89
CA ALA A 31 12.28 17.83 4.04
C ALA A 31 13.11 16.75 3.32
N GLN A 32 12.54 15.56 3.20
CA GLN A 32 13.14 14.45 2.50
C GLN A 32 12.70 14.47 1.04
N SER A 33 13.63 14.27 0.11
CA SER A 33 13.32 14.13 -1.31
C SER A 33 13.43 12.66 -1.71
N PHE A 34 12.41 12.17 -2.41
CA PHE A 34 12.35 10.82 -2.95
C PHE A 34 12.25 10.91 -4.46
N HIS A 35 13.03 10.05 -5.13
CA HIS A 35 13.16 10.07 -6.58
C HIS A 35 12.26 9.01 -7.24
N PHE A 36 12.14 9.09 -8.56
CA PHE A 36 11.31 8.16 -9.32
C PHE A 36 11.81 6.72 -9.20
N SER A 37 13.13 6.51 -9.29
CA SER A 37 13.74 5.19 -9.16
C SER A 37 13.38 4.51 -7.82
N TYR A 38 13.34 5.28 -6.73
CA TYR A 38 12.97 4.83 -5.40
C TYR A 38 11.55 4.24 -5.38
N PHE A 39 10.55 4.99 -5.87
CA PHE A 39 9.17 4.51 -5.88
C PHE A 39 8.98 3.37 -6.89
N SER A 40 9.59 3.46 -8.07
CA SER A 40 9.50 2.42 -9.10
C SER A 40 10.04 1.08 -8.61
N TYR A 41 11.18 1.08 -7.91
CA TYR A 41 11.76 -0.12 -7.32
C TYR A 41 10.86 -0.70 -6.21
N ARG A 42 10.46 0.12 -5.24
CA ARG A 42 9.65 -0.35 -4.11
C ARG A 42 8.24 -0.78 -4.49
N ALA A 43 7.60 -0.08 -5.42
CA ALA A 43 6.27 -0.44 -5.90
C ALA A 43 6.27 -1.83 -6.54
N ARG A 44 7.29 -2.17 -7.33
CA ARG A 44 7.43 -3.52 -7.92
C ARG A 44 7.58 -4.58 -6.83
N LYS A 45 8.43 -4.35 -5.83
CA LYS A 45 8.58 -5.28 -4.70
C LYS A 45 7.28 -5.49 -3.94
N ILE A 46 6.57 -4.40 -3.63
CA ILE A 46 5.29 -4.48 -2.94
C ILE A 46 4.28 -5.27 -3.78
N ALA A 47 4.23 -5.04 -5.10
CA ALA A 47 3.35 -5.79 -5.98
C ALA A 47 3.66 -7.30 -5.96
N LEU A 48 4.93 -7.69 -5.98
CA LEU A 48 5.37 -9.09 -5.84
C LEU A 48 5.00 -9.66 -4.47
N GLY A 49 5.30 -8.92 -3.40
CA GLY A 49 4.94 -9.30 -2.02
C GLY A 49 3.43 -9.53 -1.87
N LEU A 50 2.59 -8.66 -2.42
CA LEU A 50 1.13 -8.80 -2.42
C LEU A 50 0.69 -10.07 -3.18
N ARG A 51 1.26 -10.34 -4.35
CA ARG A 51 0.94 -11.56 -5.12
C ARG A 51 1.28 -12.83 -4.34
N ARG A 52 2.39 -12.84 -3.61
CA ARG A 52 2.77 -13.98 -2.74
C ARG A 52 1.79 -14.20 -1.58
N GLN A 53 1.03 -13.18 -1.19
CA GLN A 53 -0.07 -13.30 -0.22
C GLN A 53 -1.42 -13.66 -0.90
N GLY A 54 -1.41 -14.10 -2.16
CA GLY A 54 -2.61 -14.49 -2.90
C GLY A 54 -3.44 -13.31 -3.42
N VAL A 55 -2.86 -12.11 -3.49
CA VAL A 55 -3.54 -10.95 -4.09
C VAL A 55 -3.41 -11.01 -5.61
N GLU A 56 -4.55 -11.08 -6.30
CA GLU A 56 -4.64 -11.19 -7.75
C GLU A 56 -5.38 -10.00 -8.36
N LYS A 57 -5.15 -9.78 -9.66
CA LYS A 57 -5.84 -8.74 -10.42
C LYS A 57 -7.36 -8.92 -10.31
N GLY A 58 -8.06 -7.84 -9.97
CA GLY A 58 -9.51 -7.86 -9.74
C GLY A 58 -9.91 -8.05 -8.28
N HIS A 59 -8.97 -8.38 -7.38
CA HIS A 59 -9.21 -8.23 -5.95
C HIS A 59 -9.32 -6.76 -5.56
N VAL A 60 -10.03 -6.51 -4.47
CA VAL A 60 -10.12 -5.17 -3.89
C VAL A 60 -9.22 -5.10 -2.66
N LEU A 61 -8.23 -4.21 -2.73
CA LEU A 61 -7.37 -3.87 -1.62
C LEU A 61 -7.74 -2.50 -1.07
N PHE A 62 -8.09 -2.44 0.21
CA PHE A 62 -8.52 -1.24 0.89
C PHE A 62 -7.34 -0.52 1.54
N LEU A 63 -6.93 0.61 0.97
CA LEU A 63 -5.76 1.37 1.45
C LEU A 63 -6.21 2.55 2.29
N MET A 64 -6.06 2.45 3.61
CA MET A 64 -6.48 3.47 4.57
C MET A 64 -5.27 4.00 5.33
N SER A 65 -4.77 5.19 4.97
CA SER A 65 -3.50 5.70 5.51
C SER A 65 -3.29 7.18 5.22
N SER A 66 -2.43 7.84 6.01
CA SER A 66 -2.13 9.26 5.90
C SER A 66 -0.72 9.52 5.34
N LYS A 67 -0.64 10.04 4.11
CA LYS A 67 0.36 10.96 3.52
C LYS A 67 1.85 10.81 3.95
N ALA A 68 2.33 9.60 4.22
CA ALA A 68 3.74 9.30 4.42
C ALA A 68 4.32 8.69 3.13
N PRO A 69 5.65 8.72 2.89
CA PRO A 69 6.27 8.15 1.69
C PRO A 69 5.87 6.69 1.43
N VAL A 70 5.80 5.89 2.50
CA VAL A 70 5.33 4.49 2.47
C VAL A 70 3.94 4.33 1.86
N TRP A 71 3.06 5.32 2.00
CA TRP A 71 1.73 5.28 1.40
C TRP A 71 1.82 5.27 -0.12
N TYR A 72 2.70 6.09 -0.70
CA TYR A 72 2.90 6.16 -2.15
C TYR A 72 3.58 4.90 -2.67
N GLU A 73 4.53 4.33 -1.93
CA GLU A 73 5.15 3.04 -2.24
C GLU A 73 4.07 1.94 -2.36
N VAL A 74 3.20 1.83 -1.37
CA VAL A 74 2.13 0.82 -1.35
C VAL A 74 1.06 1.10 -2.40
N PHE A 75 0.64 2.35 -2.56
CA PHE A 75 -0.35 2.74 -3.57
C PHE A 75 0.11 2.38 -4.98
N CYS A 76 1.36 2.70 -5.33
CA CYS A 76 1.93 2.31 -6.61
C CYS A 76 2.03 0.79 -6.76
N GLY A 77 2.45 0.07 -5.71
CA GLY A 77 2.49 -1.40 -5.73
C GLY A 77 1.12 -2.06 -5.91
N CYS A 78 0.08 -1.49 -5.30
CA CYS A 78 -1.31 -1.91 -5.47
C CYS A 78 -1.79 -1.74 -6.93
N ILE A 79 -1.48 -0.60 -7.55
CA ILE A 79 -1.77 -0.36 -8.98
C ILE A 79 -1.09 -1.41 -9.86
N ILE A 80 0.20 -1.69 -9.62
CA ILE A 80 0.96 -2.71 -10.37
C ILE A 80 0.39 -4.11 -10.15
N ALA A 81 -0.11 -4.41 -8.95
CA ALA A 81 -0.79 -5.67 -8.64
C ALA A 81 -2.20 -5.76 -9.24
N GLY A 82 -2.75 -4.66 -9.77
CA GLY A 82 -4.09 -4.63 -10.37
C GLY A 82 -5.22 -4.59 -9.36
N VAL A 83 -4.95 -4.03 -8.17
CA VAL A 83 -5.90 -3.97 -7.04
C VAL A 83 -5.84 -2.58 -6.42
N VAL A 84 -6.94 -1.84 -6.31
CA VAL A 84 -6.92 -0.60 -5.50
C VAL A 84 -8.32 -0.11 -5.10
N CYS A 85 -8.49 0.21 -3.82
CA CYS A 85 -9.60 0.98 -3.27
C CYS A 85 -9.05 1.92 -2.18
N PRO A 86 -8.57 3.12 -2.55
CA PRO A 86 -8.08 4.07 -1.56
C PRO A 86 -9.26 4.59 -0.73
N CYS A 87 -9.07 4.69 0.59
CA CYS A 87 -10.07 5.23 1.48
C CYS A 87 -9.45 6.27 2.42
N SER A 88 -10.11 7.42 2.54
CA SER A 88 -9.70 8.42 3.52
C SER A 88 -9.95 7.88 4.93
N PRO A 89 -8.97 7.98 5.85
CA PRO A 89 -9.18 7.65 7.25
C PRO A 89 -10.12 8.62 7.97
N THR A 90 -10.51 9.73 7.33
CA THR A 90 -11.45 10.71 7.89
C THR A 90 -12.92 10.36 7.62
N LEU A 91 -13.21 9.28 6.89
CA LEU A 91 -14.58 8.86 6.67
C LEU A 91 -15.21 8.32 7.98
N PRO A 92 -16.53 8.47 8.17
CA PRO A 92 -17.23 7.84 9.27
C PRO A 92 -17.01 6.31 9.28
N PRO A 93 -16.90 5.64 10.44
CA PRO A 93 -16.73 4.19 10.51
C PRO A 93 -17.77 3.39 9.72
N SER A 94 -19.04 3.82 9.74
CA SER A 94 -20.13 3.19 8.98
C SER A 94 -19.88 3.22 7.46
N GLU A 95 -19.34 4.31 6.93
CA GLU A 95 -18.99 4.44 5.51
C GLU A 95 -17.81 3.54 5.14
N ILE A 96 -16.81 3.43 6.03
CA ILE A 96 -15.65 2.56 5.81
C ILE A 96 -16.09 1.10 5.82
N THR A 97 -16.91 0.68 6.80
CA THR A 97 -17.48 -0.67 6.87
C THR A 97 -18.32 -0.98 5.64
N ASN A 98 -19.20 -0.06 5.22
CA ASN A 98 -20.03 -0.24 4.03
C ASN A 98 -19.17 -0.48 2.78
N ARG A 99 -18.06 0.25 2.61
CA ARG A 99 -17.15 0.04 1.49
C ARG A 99 -16.43 -1.30 1.56
N ILE A 100 -15.96 -1.69 2.75
CA ILE A 100 -15.30 -2.99 2.97
C ILE A 100 -16.24 -4.14 2.55
N VAL A 101 -17.48 -4.12 3.04
CA VAL A 101 -18.48 -5.16 2.76
C VAL A 101 -18.91 -5.14 1.29
N LYS A 102 -19.32 -3.98 0.76
CA LYS A 102 -19.81 -3.88 -0.63
C LYS A 102 -18.74 -4.21 -1.66
N ALA A 103 -17.50 -3.80 -1.43
CA ALA A 103 -16.41 -4.05 -2.35
C ALA A 103 -15.76 -5.43 -2.15
N ARG A 104 -16.23 -6.23 -1.17
CA ARG A 104 -15.68 -7.54 -0.83
C ARG A 104 -14.16 -7.50 -0.69
N VAL A 105 -13.70 -6.56 0.13
CA VAL A 105 -12.27 -6.29 0.32
C VAL A 105 -11.57 -7.56 0.78
N LEU A 106 -10.52 -7.96 0.06
CA LEU A 106 -9.71 -9.14 0.36
C LEU A 106 -8.45 -8.77 1.14
N ALA A 107 -7.89 -7.58 0.88
CA ALA A 107 -6.70 -7.09 1.55
C ALA A 107 -6.93 -5.71 2.15
N PHE A 108 -6.43 -5.46 3.35
CA PHE A 108 -6.51 -4.17 4.03
C PHE A 108 -5.11 -3.63 4.32
N VAL A 109 -4.90 -2.34 4.11
CA VAL A 109 -3.64 -1.67 4.43
C VAL A 109 -3.91 -0.51 5.38
N GLY A 110 -3.27 -0.54 6.55
CA GLY A 110 -3.50 0.40 7.65
C GLY A 110 -2.31 0.53 8.59
N ASN A 111 -2.33 1.52 9.48
CA ASN A 111 -1.43 1.58 10.64
C ASN A 111 -1.99 0.76 11.80
N ALA A 112 -1.27 0.69 12.92
CA ALA A 112 -1.69 -0.06 14.10
C ALA A 112 -3.08 0.35 14.63
N LYS A 113 -3.43 1.65 14.62
CA LYS A 113 -4.75 2.14 15.07
C LYS A 113 -5.87 1.64 14.16
N GLN A 114 -5.64 1.69 12.85
CA GLN A 114 -6.61 1.28 11.84
C GLN A 114 -6.78 -0.24 11.80
N LYS A 115 -5.70 -0.99 12.01
CA LYS A 115 -5.74 -2.44 12.22
C LYS A 115 -6.61 -2.79 13.43
N LYS A 116 -6.37 -2.13 14.58
CA LYS A 116 -7.15 -2.39 15.79
C LYS A 116 -8.65 -2.18 15.54
N TRP A 117 -9.00 -1.08 14.88
CA TRP A 117 -10.37 -0.79 14.48
C TRP A 117 -10.97 -1.86 13.55
N LEU A 118 -10.21 -2.36 12.57
CA LEU A 118 -10.68 -3.46 11.70
C LEU A 118 -10.95 -4.73 12.51
N SER A 119 -10.06 -5.08 13.44
CA SER A 119 -10.25 -6.24 14.33
C SER A 119 -11.50 -6.11 15.20
N GLU A 120 -11.78 -4.91 15.73
CA GLU A 120 -13.00 -4.64 16.51
C GLU A 120 -14.27 -4.85 15.68
N ILE A 121 -14.25 -4.47 14.39
CA ILE A 121 -15.38 -4.72 13.47
C ILE A 121 -15.53 -6.21 13.15
N GLN A 122 -14.42 -6.92 12.94
CA GLN A 122 -14.43 -8.36 12.65
C GLN A 122 -14.96 -9.20 13.81
N GLN A 123 -14.86 -8.73 15.05
CA GLN A 123 -15.39 -9.39 16.23
C GLN A 123 -16.91 -9.21 16.42
N GLN A 124 -17.53 -8.28 15.68
CA GLN A 124 -18.98 -8.10 15.75
C GLN A 124 -19.67 -9.23 14.97
N GLU A 125 -20.50 -10.03 15.65
CA GLU A 125 -21.09 -11.28 15.12
C GLU A 125 -21.90 -11.13 13.81
N HIS A 126 -22.25 -9.90 13.43
CA HIS A 126 -23.07 -9.60 12.24
C HIS A 126 -22.29 -9.07 11.02
N ILE A 127 -20.96 -8.90 11.10
CA ILE A 127 -20.19 -8.25 10.03
C ILE A 127 -19.05 -9.17 9.53
N SER A 128 -19.29 -9.86 8.42
CA SER A 128 -18.24 -10.57 7.69
C SER A 128 -17.54 -9.63 6.70
N THR A 129 -16.25 -9.35 6.95
CA THR A 129 -15.47 -8.40 6.14
C THR A 129 -14.75 -9.03 4.94
N GLY A 130 -14.63 -10.36 4.88
CA GLY A 130 -13.93 -11.07 3.80
C GLY A 130 -12.41 -10.82 3.71
N VAL A 131 -11.85 -9.97 4.57
CA VAL A 131 -10.43 -9.59 4.59
C VAL A 131 -9.57 -10.78 5.04
N ARG A 132 -8.57 -11.13 4.23
CA ARG A 132 -7.65 -12.26 4.45
C ARG A 132 -6.18 -11.86 4.54
N CYS A 133 -5.84 -10.64 4.13
CA CYS A 133 -4.48 -10.12 4.17
C CYS A 133 -4.49 -8.72 4.77
N ILE A 134 -3.71 -8.48 5.82
CA ILE A 134 -3.59 -7.19 6.48
C ILE A 134 -2.13 -6.73 6.36
N VAL A 135 -1.90 -5.59 5.71
CA VAL A 135 -0.59 -4.97 5.63
C VAL A 135 -0.53 -3.80 6.60
N GLN A 136 0.31 -3.91 7.62
CA GLN A 136 0.57 -2.82 8.54
C GLN A 136 1.75 -1.97 8.06
N PHE A 137 1.55 -0.65 7.92
CA PHE A 137 2.66 0.30 7.78
C PHE A 137 2.90 1.03 9.09
N CYS A 138 4.19 1.20 9.42
CA CYS A 138 4.71 1.82 10.64
C CYS A 138 4.35 1.07 11.95
N GLY A 139 5.36 0.87 12.80
CA GLY A 139 5.24 0.16 14.07
C GLY A 139 5.45 -1.34 13.97
N GLU A 140 5.50 -2.01 15.13
CA GLU A 140 5.70 -3.46 15.23
C GLU A 140 4.48 -4.22 14.72
N THR A 141 4.72 -5.25 13.91
CA THR A 141 3.69 -6.21 13.51
C THR A 141 3.64 -7.36 14.49
N ASP A 142 2.41 -7.82 14.74
CA ASP A 142 2.20 -9.02 15.53
C ASP A 142 2.48 -10.24 14.66
N CYS A 143 3.62 -10.89 14.89
CA CYS A 143 4.08 -12.06 14.14
C CYS A 143 3.22 -13.31 14.41
N SER A 144 2.33 -13.29 15.42
CA SER A 144 1.51 -14.45 15.80
C SER A 144 0.35 -14.71 14.83
N ARG A 145 0.00 -13.74 13.98
CA ARG A 145 -1.05 -13.85 12.99
C ARG A 145 -0.47 -13.92 11.57
N PRO A 146 -0.60 -15.06 10.87
CA PRO A 146 0.03 -15.26 9.56
C PRO A 146 -0.57 -14.37 8.46
N ASP A 147 -1.78 -13.85 8.68
CA ASP A 147 -2.47 -12.93 7.79
C ASP A 147 -2.04 -11.46 7.94
N ILE A 148 -1.14 -11.16 8.89
CA ILE A 148 -0.61 -9.82 9.14
C ILE A 148 0.82 -9.72 8.65
N HIS A 149 1.05 -8.80 7.71
CA HIS A 149 2.36 -8.54 7.14
C HIS A 149 2.79 -7.10 7.44
N SER A 150 4.09 -6.91 7.63
CA SER A 150 4.63 -5.56 7.70
C SER A 150 4.89 -5.04 6.30
N HIS A 151 4.93 -3.73 6.14
CA HIS A 151 5.46 -3.11 4.92
C HIS A 151 6.86 -3.65 4.58
N GLN A 152 7.70 -3.87 5.60
CA GLN A 152 9.06 -4.36 5.43
C GLN A 152 9.10 -5.81 4.91
N SER A 153 8.23 -6.69 5.40
CA SER A 153 8.19 -8.08 4.93
C SER A 153 7.76 -8.16 3.46
N LEU A 154 6.86 -7.28 3.00
CA LEU A 154 6.52 -7.21 1.56
C LEU A 154 7.72 -6.82 0.69
N LEU A 155 8.59 -5.92 1.17
CA LEU A 155 9.80 -5.55 0.45
C LEU A 155 10.79 -6.71 0.38
N GLU A 156 11.00 -7.42 1.48
CA GLU A 156 11.92 -8.56 1.58
C GLU A 156 11.49 -9.72 0.68
N TYR A 157 10.19 -10.01 0.60
CA TYR A 157 9.68 -11.02 -0.34
C TYR A 157 9.99 -10.67 -1.80
N GLY A 158 9.98 -9.38 -2.15
CA GLY A 158 10.36 -8.90 -3.48
C GLY A 158 11.87 -8.99 -3.75
N ASP A 159 12.72 -8.97 -2.73
CA ASP A 159 14.18 -9.17 -2.89
C ASP A 159 14.53 -10.62 -3.21
N LEU A 160 13.83 -11.57 -2.58
CA LEU A 160 14.07 -12.99 -2.78
C LEU A 160 13.76 -13.45 -4.21
N GLU A 161 12.73 -12.90 -4.86
CA GLU A 161 12.40 -13.25 -6.26
C GLU A 161 13.35 -12.64 -7.27
N ASN A 162 13.80 -11.40 -7.08
CA ASN A 162 14.78 -10.79 -7.98
C ASN A 162 16.13 -11.51 -7.94
N SER A 163 16.47 -12.10 -6.79
CA SER A 163 17.69 -12.90 -6.62
C SER A 163 17.60 -14.31 -7.24
N GLN A 164 16.39 -14.80 -7.53
CA GLN A 164 16.15 -16.09 -8.18
C GLN A 164 15.97 -15.97 -9.71
N GLN A 165 15.87 -14.75 -10.23
CA GLN A 165 15.71 -14.45 -11.66
C GLN A 165 16.95 -13.79 -12.31
N ALA A 166 18.01 -13.54 -11.53
CA ALA A 166 19.30 -13.00 -11.96
C ALA A 166 20.37 -14.09 -12.02
#